data_AF-A0A5C3QWT8-F1
#
_entry.id   AF-A0A5C3QWT8-F1
#
_cell.length_a   1.000
_cell.length_b   1.000
_cell.length_c   1.000
_cell.angle_alpha   90.00
_cell.angle_beta   90.00
_cell.angle_gamma   90.00
#
_symmetry.space_group_name_H-M   'P 1'
#
loop_
_entity.id
_entity.type
_entity.pdbx_description
1 polymer ?
#
loop_
_entity_poly.entity_id
_entity_poly.type
_entity_poly.pdbx_seq_one_letter_code
_entity_poly.pdbx_strand_id
1 'polypeptide(L)'
;MLRTTTDFVSPELNAQSRCHAGVIHLSSISPSAAQSITGVAGFGNLSTARPPAEQDTCSGVSEWTSSQHSSSVSPELDIDTSCSAYNVRMGLSGGSVARLVTLTDEVPTNKLLGATKDYLVSPIVGQDKYSTKLWYKLPNIKSTVYGVVGHLGLANRLMIQRTWGLHEVQGNKGKQNADTANLRYGSSFKYEEFHMAKNPVTATLFSLVLVKMRKGTLEVTNITTSVPTPSQPRVRVRTFFKGKGEPGFLIASILLAETALTLALDEEKFPALARKGGVLSSASACGQLLVNRL
;
A
#
# COMPACT_ATOMS: atom_id res chain seq x y z
N MET A 1 9.94 9.28 12.39
CA MET A 1 8.62 9.95 12.50
C MET A 1 7.85 9.59 11.24
N LEU A 2 6.88 8.71 11.38
CA LEU A 2 5.90 8.39 10.34
C LEU A 2 4.66 9.25 10.60
N ARG A 3 3.98 9.66 9.53
CA ARG A 3 2.72 10.39 9.61
C ARG A 3 1.83 9.94 8.45
N THR A 4 0.62 9.56 8.80
CA THR A 4 -0.47 9.30 7.85
C THR A 4 -1.50 10.41 8.00
N THR A 5 -2.07 10.91 6.91
CA THR A 5 -3.13 11.93 6.90
C THR A 5 -4.09 11.65 5.76
N THR A 6 -5.39 11.84 5.97
CA THR A 6 -6.42 11.63 4.95
C THR A 6 -7.33 12.86 4.89
N ASP A 7 -7.53 13.40 3.69
CA ASP A 7 -8.39 14.56 3.45
C ASP A 7 -9.28 14.36 2.20
N PHE A 8 -10.42 15.05 2.13
CA PHE A 8 -11.20 15.17 0.90
C PHE A 8 -10.56 16.15 -0.09
N VAL A 9 -10.59 15.79 -1.38
CA VAL A 9 -10.04 16.62 -2.46
C VAL A 9 -11.10 17.58 -3.04
N SER A 10 -12.40 17.32 -2.81
CA SER A 10 -13.47 18.20 -3.30
C SER A 10 -13.63 19.43 -2.39
N PRO A 11 -13.65 20.67 -2.92
CA PRO A 11 -13.81 21.88 -2.14
C PRO A 11 -15.13 21.91 -1.35
N GLU A 12 -16.19 21.28 -1.85
CA GLU A 12 -17.51 21.23 -1.21
C GLU A 12 -17.53 20.36 0.08
N LEU A 13 -16.66 19.35 0.17
CA LEU A 13 -16.59 18.42 1.32
C LEU A 13 -15.51 18.82 2.34
N ASN A 14 -14.60 19.73 1.97
CA ASN A 14 -13.43 20.08 2.77
C ASN A 14 -13.77 20.93 4.02
N ALA A 15 -14.98 21.49 4.10
CA ALA A 15 -15.44 22.28 5.23
C ALA A 15 -15.83 21.44 6.47
N GLN A 16 -15.99 20.11 6.34
CA GLN A 16 -16.56 19.29 7.41
C GLN A 16 -15.65 18.18 8.00
N SER A 17 -14.49 17.86 7.42
CA SER A 17 -13.66 16.77 7.98
C SER A 17 -12.18 16.89 7.64
N ARG A 18 -11.37 17.30 8.64
CA ARG A 18 -9.96 16.92 8.73
C ARG A 18 -9.84 15.95 9.90
N CYS A 19 -9.65 14.67 9.61
CA CYS A 19 -9.29 13.70 10.63
C CYS A 19 -7.77 13.76 10.81
N HIS A 20 -7.32 14.29 11.96
CA HIS A 20 -5.91 14.24 12.34
C HIS A 20 -5.53 12.80 12.67
N ALA A 21 -4.89 12.10 11.73
CA ALA A 21 -4.16 10.88 12.03
C ALA A 21 -2.80 11.24 12.70
N GLY A 22 -2.41 10.38 13.65
CA GLY A 22 -1.39 10.61 14.65
C GLY A 22 -0.01 10.97 14.09
N VAL A 23 0.83 11.54 14.96
CA VAL A 23 2.23 11.84 14.65
C VAL A 23 3.09 11.10 15.66
N ILE A 24 3.85 10.08 15.23
CA ILE A 24 4.69 9.30 16.14
C ILE A 24 6.07 9.93 16.31
N HIS A 25 6.32 10.48 17.50
CA HIS A 25 7.67 10.74 18.01
C HIS A 25 8.30 9.44 18.52
N LEU A 26 9.28 8.90 17.79
CA LEU A 26 10.13 7.80 18.27
C LEU A 26 11.17 8.34 19.27
N SER A 27 10.76 8.61 20.51
CA SER A 27 11.69 9.02 21.58
C SER A 27 11.91 7.94 22.66
N SER A 28 11.35 6.74 22.52
CA SER A 28 11.38 5.74 23.61
C SER A 28 11.60 4.28 23.18
N ILE A 29 12.24 4.00 22.04
CA ILE A 29 12.75 2.63 21.81
C ILE A 29 13.99 2.47 22.71
N SER A 30 13.80 1.82 23.86
CA SER A 30 14.90 1.41 24.74
C SER A 30 15.86 0.50 23.95
N PRO A 31 17.18 0.73 24.01
CA PRO A 31 18.18 -0.15 23.38
C PRO A 31 18.07 -1.62 23.79
N SER A 32 17.46 -1.92 24.96
CA SER A 32 17.30 -3.28 25.46
C SER A 32 16.26 -4.13 24.70
N ALA A 33 15.26 -3.51 24.08
CA ALA A 33 14.24 -4.24 23.32
C ALA A 33 14.80 -4.82 22.00
N ALA A 34 15.84 -4.22 21.45
CA ALA A 34 16.50 -4.69 20.23
C ALA A 34 17.36 -5.96 20.44
N GLN A 35 17.76 -6.26 21.68
CA GLN A 35 18.61 -7.43 22.01
C GLN A 35 17.80 -8.66 22.42
N SER A 36 16.55 -8.49 22.87
CA SER A 36 15.69 -9.63 23.28
C SER A 36 15.16 -10.43 22.08
N ILE A 37 14.99 -9.79 20.92
CA ILE A 37 14.48 -10.45 19.70
C ILE A 37 15.52 -11.39 19.06
N THR A 38 16.80 -11.29 19.43
CA THR A 38 17.87 -12.18 18.96
C THR A 38 18.03 -13.47 19.77
N GLY A 39 17.32 -13.64 20.90
CA GLY A 39 17.56 -14.75 21.84
C GLY A 39 16.70 -16.00 21.67
N VAL A 40 15.62 -15.97 20.87
CA VAL A 40 14.65 -17.07 20.80
C VAL A 40 14.29 -17.38 19.34
N ALA A 41 15.23 -17.95 18.59
CA ALA A 41 14.94 -18.92 17.53
C ALA A 41 16.26 -19.46 16.94
N GLY A 42 16.49 -20.75 17.09
CA GLY A 42 17.46 -21.47 16.27
C GLY A 42 16.97 -21.56 14.84
N PHE A 43 17.25 -20.55 14.02
CA PHE A 43 17.17 -20.64 12.57
C PHE A 43 18.59 -20.82 12.03
N GLY A 44 18.86 -22.01 11.50
CA GLY A 44 20.07 -22.30 10.74
C GLY A 44 20.23 -21.35 9.57
N ASN A 45 21.48 -21.16 9.13
CA ASN A 45 21.93 -20.31 8.03
C ASN A 45 21.03 -20.38 6.78
N LEU A 46 19.97 -19.57 6.76
CA LEU A 46 19.18 -19.28 5.59
C LEU A 46 19.66 -17.92 5.06
N SER A 47 20.12 -17.93 3.82
CA SER A 47 20.57 -16.79 3.02
C SER A 47 19.78 -15.50 3.32
N THR A 48 20.50 -14.38 3.47
CA THR A 48 20.08 -13.06 3.95
C THR A 48 19.12 -12.28 3.04
N ALA A 49 18.32 -12.95 2.21
CA ALA A 49 17.33 -12.32 1.34
C ALA A 49 16.01 -12.03 2.08
N ARG A 50 15.92 -10.89 2.79
CA ARG A 50 14.65 -10.40 3.39
C ARG A 50 13.67 -9.83 2.34
N PRO A 51 12.35 -10.03 2.44
CA PRO A 51 11.39 -9.70 1.38
C PRO A 51 11.06 -8.18 1.21
N PRO A 52 10.44 -7.78 0.07
CA PRO A 52 10.06 -6.40 -0.27
C PRO A 52 8.81 -5.85 0.47
N ALA A 53 8.60 -6.22 1.73
CA ALA A 53 7.34 -5.97 2.47
C ALA A 53 7.02 -4.47 2.76
N GLU A 54 7.96 -3.54 2.49
CA GLU A 54 7.84 -2.12 2.86
C GLU A 54 6.82 -1.34 2.03
N GLN A 55 6.91 -1.39 0.69
CA GLN A 55 6.02 -0.62 -0.18
C GLN A 55 4.61 -1.22 -0.23
N ASP A 56 4.52 -2.55 -0.18
CA ASP A 56 3.25 -3.28 -0.04
C ASP A 56 2.43 -2.77 1.15
N THR A 57 3.09 -2.57 2.29
CA THR A 57 2.43 -2.15 3.53
C THR A 57 1.93 -0.70 3.42
N CYS A 58 2.72 0.23 2.88
CA CYS A 58 2.30 1.62 2.70
C CYS A 58 1.12 1.76 1.74
N SER A 59 1.18 1.12 0.57
CA SER A 59 0.10 1.15 -0.41
C SER A 59 -1.17 0.50 0.13
N GLY A 60 -1.06 -0.70 0.72
CA GLY A 60 -2.20 -1.40 1.27
C GLY A 60 -2.88 -0.63 2.41
N VAL A 61 -2.10 -0.04 3.32
CA VAL A 61 -2.66 0.79 4.41
C VAL A 61 -3.32 2.04 3.84
N SER A 62 -2.68 2.76 2.90
CA SER A 62 -3.25 3.97 2.31
C SER A 62 -4.57 3.70 1.58
N GLU A 63 -4.63 2.56 0.87
CA GLU A 63 -5.81 2.08 0.18
C GLU A 63 -6.94 1.76 1.16
N TRP A 64 -6.61 1.00 2.21
CA TRP A 64 -7.56 0.63 3.24
C TRP A 64 -8.15 1.86 3.93
N THR A 65 -7.31 2.83 4.32
CA THR A 65 -7.77 4.08 4.95
C THR A 65 -8.65 4.92 4.02
N SER A 66 -8.30 4.97 2.72
CA SER A 66 -9.11 5.68 1.72
C SER A 66 -10.47 5.04 1.51
N SER A 67 -10.53 3.71 1.52
CA SER A 67 -11.77 2.94 1.46
C SER A 67 -12.64 3.23 2.67
N GLN A 68 -12.11 3.12 3.90
CA GLN A 68 -12.87 3.42 5.11
C GLN A 68 -13.42 4.84 5.12
N HIS A 69 -12.64 5.81 4.66
CA HIS A 69 -13.09 7.19 4.58
C HIS A 69 -14.18 7.38 3.53
N SER A 70 -14.10 6.70 2.39
CA SER A 70 -15.15 6.73 1.35
C SER A 70 -16.45 6.10 1.87
N SER A 71 -16.37 4.96 2.56
CA SER A 71 -17.53 4.32 3.19
C SER A 71 -18.17 5.17 4.29
N SER A 72 -17.39 6.01 4.98
CA SER A 72 -17.94 6.95 5.98
C SER A 72 -18.79 8.06 5.36
N VAL A 73 -18.58 8.39 4.08
CA VAL A 73 -19.43 9.32 3.32
C VAL A 73 -20.69 8.62 2.86
N SER A 74 -20.54 7.41 2.31
CA SER A 74 -21.65 6.63 1.78
C SER A 74 -21.27 5.14 1.78
N PRO A 75 -21.95 4.30 2.59
CA PRO A 75 -21.65 2.87 2.69
C PRO A 75 -21.84 2.10 1.37
N GLU A 76 -22.66 2.62 0.46
CA GLU A 76 -22.97 2.01 -0.84
C GLU A 76 -21.99 2.42 -1.95
N LEU A 77 -21.00 3.24 -1.61
CA LEU A 77 -20.12 3.85 -2.59
C LEU A 77 -18.97 2.92 -2.98
N ASP A 78 -19.08 2.35 -4.18
CA ASP A 78 -17.99 1.58 -4.79
C ASP A 78 -16.81 2.49 -5.19
N ILE A 79 -15.60 1.96 -5.05
CA ILE A 79 -14.37 2.59 -5.51
C ILE A 79 -14.18 2.26 -6.99
N ASP A 80 -13.97 3.30 -7.81
CA ASP A 80 -13.65 3.18 -9.23
C ASP A 80 -12.15 2.94 -9.38
N THR A 81 -11.34 3.89 -8.92
CA THR A 81 -9.89 3.89 -9.13
C THR A 81 -9.17 4.39 -7.90
N SER A 82 -8.11 3.69 -7.53
CA SER A 82 -7.15 4.16 -6.56
C SER A 82 -5.76 4.22 -7.16
N CYS A 83 -5.11 5.36 -6.96
CA CYS A 83 -3.87 5.72 -7.63
C CYS A 83 -2.82 6.15 -6.60
N SER A 84 -1.81 5.31 -6.38
CA SER A 84 -0.68 5.59 -5.48
C SER A 84 0.52 6.14 -6.25
N ALA A 85 0.92 7.35 -5.89
CA ALA A 85 2.10 8.00 -6.41
C ALA A 85 3.20 8.05 -5.36
N TYR A 86 4.34 7.47 -5.70
CA TYR A 86 5.51 7.37 -4.84
C TYR A 86 6.54 8.43 -5.19
N ASN A 87 6.75 9.38 -4.31
CA ASN A 87 7.90 10.27 -4.35
C ASN A 87 8.95 9.73 -3.39
N VAL A 88 9.67 8.70 -3.84
CA VAL A 88 10.79 8.17 -3.07
C VAL A 88 12.06 8.85 -3.54
N ARG A 89 12.72 9.55 -2.61
CA ARG A 89 14.15 9.78 -2.77
C ARG A 89 14.86 8.50 -2.33
N MET A 90 14.83 7.48 -3.18
CA MET A 90 15.67 6.28 -3.03
C MET A 90 16.52 6.00 -4.25
N GLY A 91 17.71 5.50 -3.97
CA GLY A 91 18.45 4.66 -4.89
C GLY A 91 17.89 3.25 -4.94
N LEU A 92 18.06 2.57 -6.06
CA LEU A 92 18.05 1.11 -6.05
C LEU A 92 19.15 0.62 -5.12
N SER A 93 18.79 -0.19 -4.12
CA SER A 93 19.79 -0.83 -3.26
C SER A 93 20.54 -1.89 -4.06
N GLY A 94 21.79 -2.21 -3.68
CA GLY A 94 22.51 -3.33 -4.30
C GLY A 94 21.72 -4.65 -4.21
N GLY A 95 20.94 -4.84 -3.14
CA GLY A 95 20.03 -5.98 -3.00
C GLY A 95 18.86 -5.97 -3.99
N SER A 96 18.36 -4.80 -4.39
CA SER A 96 17.31 -4.68 -5.41
C SER A 96 17.84 -5.08 -6.79
N VAL A 97 19.07 -4.70 -7.12
CA VAL A 97 19.73 -5.08 -8.38
C VAL A 97 20.03 -6.57 -8.39
N ALA A 98 20.62 -7.08 -7.31
CA ALA A 98 20.93 -8.51 -7.19
C ALA A 98 19.66 -9.34 -7.41
N ARG A 99 18.51 -8.93 -6.86
CA ARG A 99 17.23 -9.59 -7.11
C ARG A 99 16.77 -9.52 -8.55
N LEU A 100 16.96 -8.39 -9.23
CA LEU A 100 16.58 -8.30 -10.64
C LEU A 100 17.40 -9.28 -11.47
N VAL A 101 18.71 -9.38 -11.20
CA VAL A 101 19.60 -10.36 -11.83
C VAL A 101 19.18 -11.78 -11.49
N THR A 102 18.93 -12.09 -10.22
CA THR A 102 18.44 -13.41 -9.80
C THR A 102 17.10 -13.77 -10.45
N LEU A 103 16.18 -12.81 -10.57
CA LEU A 103 14.90 -13.01 -11.24
C LEU A 103 15.08 -13.35 -12.72
N THR A 104 16.04 -12.71 -13.41
CA THR A 104 16.32 -13.01 -14.82
C THR A 104 17.05 -14.34 -15.01
N ASP A 105 17.91 -14.71 -14.07
CA ASP A 105 18.75 -15.91 -14.17
C ASP A 105 18.00 -17.17 -13.73
N GLU A 106 17.21 -17.10 -12.65
CA GLU A 106 16.60 -18.29 -12.04
C GLU A 106 15.17 -18.55 -12.51
N VAL A 107 14.43 -17.54 -12.98
CA VAL A 107 13.01 -17.70 -13.30
C VAL A 107 12.79 -17.70 -14.82
N PRO A 108 12.29 -18.82 -15.39
CA PRO A 108 11.93 -18.88 -16.80
C PRO A 108 10.98 -17.74 -17.22
N THR A 109 11.24 -17.12 -18.36
CA THR A 109 10.50 -15.94 -18.85
C THR A 109 8.99 -16.19 -18.96
N ASN A 110 8.56 -17.40 -19.32
CA ASN A 110 7.15 -17.77 -19.37
C ASN A 110 6.47 -17.76 -17.98
N LYS A 111 7.20 -18.12 -16.92
CA LYS A 111 6.71 -18.01 -15.54
C LYS A 111 6.68 -16.57 -15.07
N LEU A 112 7.69 -15.76 -15.45
CA LEU A 112 7.68 -14.32 -15.18
C LEU A 112 6.48 -13.63 -15.84
N LEU A 113 6.19 -13.91 -17.11
CA LEU A 113 5.01 -13.40 -17.81
C LEU A 113 3.70 -13.94 -17.22
N GLY A 114 3.71 -15.19 -16.74
CA GLY A 114 2.59 -15.74 -15.99
C GLY A 114 2.34 -14.99 -14.68
N ALA A 115 3.40 -14.62 -13.98
CA ALA A 115 3.36 -13.91 -12.70
C ALA A 115 2.85 -12.46 -12.83
N THR A 116 2.94 -11.84 -14.02
CA THR A 116 2.42 -10.47 -14.24
C THR A 116 0.92 -10.42 -14.59
N LYS A 117 0.25 -11.58 -14.68
CA LYS A 117 -1.19 -11.65 -14.96
C LYS A 117 -1.99 -11.01 -13.84
N ASP A 118 -2.93 -10.14 -14.22
CA ASP A 118 -3.88 -9.55 -13.29
C ASP A 118 -4.69 -10.61 -12.54
N TYR A 119 -4.94 -10.35 -11.26
CA TYR A 119 -5.73 -11.19 -10.36
C TYR A 119 -5.19 -12.62 -10.17
N LEU A 120 -3.94 -12.92 -10.56
CA LEU A 120 -3.35 -14.26 -10.46
C LEU A 120 -3.45 -14.87 -9.05
N VAL A 121 -3.27 -14.03 -8.03
CA VAL A 121 -3.28 -14.43 -6.62
C VAL A 121 -4.58 -14.06 -5.91
N SER A 122 -5.56 -13.51 -6.63
CA SER A 122 -6.85 -13.11 -6.08
C SER A 122 -7.85 -14.26 -6.14
N PRO A 123 -8.69 -14.48 -5.11
CA PRO A 123 -9.71 -15.53 -5.14
C PRO A 123 -10.85 -15.24 -6.13
N ILE A 124 -10.97 -14.00 -6.60
CA ILE A 124 -11.96 -13.57 -7.59
C ILE A 124 -11.28 -12.73 -8.67
N VAL A 125 -11.86 -12.73 -9.87
CA VAL A 125 -11.34 -11.99 -11.03
C VAL A 125 -12.11 -10.68 -11.17
N GLY A 126 -11.40 -9.55 -11.26
CA GLY A 126 -12.01 -8.24 -11.50
C GLY A 126 -12.35 -7.99 -12.96
N GLN A 127 -13.09 -6.90 -13.22
CA GLN A 127 -13.63 -6.62 -14.56
C GLN A 127 -12.59 -6.05 -15.54
N ASP A 128 -11.60 -5.30 -15.05
CA ASP A 128 -10.73 -4.51 -15.92
C ASP A 128 -9.29 -5.02 -15.95
N LYS A 129 -8.75 -5.07 -17.17
CA LYS A 129 -7.32 -5.29 -17.41
C LYS A 129 -6.58 -3.99 -17.19
N TYR A 130 -5.52 -4.04 -16.39
CA TYR A 130 -4.70 -2.88 -16.15
C TYR A 130 -3.93 -2.49 -17.43
N SER A 131 -3.98 -1.21 -17.80
CA SER A 131 -3.13 -0.66 -18.86
C SER A 131 -2.00 0.15 -18.23
N THR A 132 -0.76 -0.30 -18.40
CA THR A 132 0.42 0.53 -18.08
C THR A 132 0.35 1.80 -18.90
N LYS A 133 0.38 2.97 -18.24
CA LYS A 133 0.51 4.25 -18.93
C LYS A 133 1.96 4.69 -18.88
N LEU A 134 2.43 5.29 -19.98
CA LEU A 134 3.75 5.95 -19.99
C LEU A 134 3.72 7.24 -19.16
N TRP A 135 2.55 7.88 -19.10
CA TRP A 135 2.34 9.14 -18.40
C TRP A 135 1.13 9.00 -17.49
N TYR A 136 1.33 9.35 -16.22
CA TYR A 136 0.25 9.42 -15.25
C TYR A 136 -0.15 10.87 -15.04
N LYS A 137 -1.40 11.09 -14.64
CA LYS A 137 -1.88 12.39 -14.19
C LYS A 137 -2.68 12.15 -12.93
N LEU A 138 -2.18 12.64 -11.79
CA LEU A 138 -2.96 12.60 -10.57
C LEU A 138 -4.17 13.52 -10.71
N PRO A 139 -5.41 13.01 -10.51
CA PRO A 139 -6.59 13.84 -10.60
C PRO A 139 -6.51 14.97 -9.55
N ASN A 140 -6.84 16.19 -9.98
CA ASN A 140 -6.94 17.40 -9.13
C ASN A 140 -5.66 17.89 -8.45
N ILE A 141 -4.48 17.44 -8.89
CA ILE A 141 -3.23 18.12 -8.57
C ILE A 141 -2.92 19.06 -9.74
N LYS A 142 -2.79 20.37 -9.45
CA LYS A 142 -2.61 21.41 -10.47
C LYS A 142 -1.41 21.15 -11.39
N SER A 143 -0.38 20.47 -10.90
CA SER A 143 0.77 20.05 -11.70
C SER A 143 0.59 18.63 -12.23
N THR A 144 0.69 18.45 -13.54
CA THR A 144 0.89 17.13 -14.15
C THR A 144 2.10 16.47 -13.50
N VAL A 145 1.89 15.28 -12.94
CA VAL A 145 2.94 14.49 -12.28
C VAL A 145 3.41 13.45 -13.26
N TYR A 146 4.65 13.56 -13.71
CA TYR A 146 5.26 12.52 -14.53
C TYR A 146 5.52 11.30 -13.66
N GLY A 147 5.20 10.11 -14.17
CA GLY A 147 5.27 8.87 -13.42
C GLY A 147 5.84 7.75 -14.26
N VAL A 148 6.65 6.89 -13.66
CA VAL A 148 7.09 5.63 -14.28
C VAL A 148 6.49 4.48 -13.49
N VAL A 149 6.11 3.39 -14.17
CA VAL A 149 5.72 2.15 -13.50
C VAL A 149 6.80 1.78 -12.49
N GLY A 150 6.43 1.70 -11.21
CA GLY A 150 7.37 1.37 -10.15
C GLY A 150 7.84 -0.08 -10.29
N HIS A 151 9.11 -0.35 -10.00
CA HIS A 151 9.66 -1.71 -10.01
C HIS A 151 8.87 -2.66 -9.08
N LEU A 152 8.37 -2.13 -7.96
CA LEU A 152 7.54 -2.87 -7.01
C LEU A 152 6.05 -2.77 -7.31
N GLY A 153 5.63 -1.91 -8.24
CA GLY A 153 4.23 -1.70 -8.57
C GLY A 153 3.53 -2.96 -9.07
N LEU A 154 4.26 -3.87 -9.72
CA LEU A 154 3.71 -5.17 -10.13
C LEU A 154 3.39 -6.07 -8.92
N ALA A 155 4.30 -6.17 -7.95
CA ALA A 155 4.09 -6.97 -6.75
C ALA A 155 2.99 -6.36 -5.86
N ASN A 156 3.05 -5.05 -5.63
CA ASN A 156 2.07 -4.31 -4.86
C ASN A 156 0.67 -4.44 -5.48
N ARG A 157 0.56 -4.37 -6.82
CA ARG A 157 -0.72 -4.56 -7.51
C ARG A 157 -1.30 -5.94 -7.26
N LEU A 158 -0.51 -7.01 -7.37
CA LEU A 158 -0.98 -8.37 -7.10
C LEU A 158 -1.46 -8.52 -5.65
N MET A 159 -0.72 -7.96 -4.68
CA MET A 159 -1.09 -7.98 -3.27
C MET A 159 -2.38 -7.22 -2.99
N ILE A 160 -2.58 -6.08 -3.64
CA ILE A 160 -3.81 -5.28 -3.51
C ILE A 160 -4.99 -5.95 -4.20
N GLN A 161 -4.83 -6.50 -5.40
CA GLN A 161 -5.86 -7.28 -6.08
C GLN A 161 -6.28 -8.51 -5.25
N ARG A 162 -5.33 -9.14 -4.55
CA ARG A 162 -5.64 -10.23 -3.61
C ARG A 162 -6.41 -9.76 -2.39
N THR A 163 -5.96 -8.67 -1.77
CA THR A 163 -6.62 -8.03 -0.62
C THR A 163 -8.07 -7.67 -0.98
N TRP A 164 -8.26 -7.03 -2.12
CA TRP A 164 -9.55 -6.75 -2.73
C TRP A 164 -10.41 -8.00 -2.84
N GLY A 165 -9.91 -9.06 -3.48
CA GLY A 165 -10.69 -10.26 -3.70
C GLY A 165 -11.08 -10.98 -2.41
N LEU A 166 -10.22 -10.96 -1.39
CA LEU A 166 -10.56 -11.49 -0.07
C LEU A 166 -11.70 -10.71 0.59
N HIS A 167 -11.66 -9.38 0.49
CA HIS A 167 -12.73 -8.52 1.03
C HIS A 167 -14.05 -8.72 0.28
N GLU A 168 -14.02 -8.87 -1.04
CA GLU A 168 -15.22 -9.14 -1.83
C GLU A 168 -15.83 -10.52 -1.52
N VAL A 169 -15.00 -11.57 -1.39
CA VAL A 169 -15.48 -12.90 -0.97
C VAL A 169 -16.12 -12.85 0.42
N GLN A 170 -15.54 -12.08 1.33
CA GLN A 170 -16.08 -11.91 2.68
C GLN A 170 -17.38 -11.10 2.67
N GLY A 171 -17.42 -9.97 1.96
CA GLY A 171 -18.60 -9.13 1.82
C GLY A 171 -19.78 -9.87 1.18
N ASN A 172 -19.51 -10.76 0.21
CA ASN A 172 -20.54 -11.60 -0.40
C ASN A 172 -21.10 -12.66 0.56
N LYS A 173 -20.27 -13.22 1.44
CA LYS A 173 -20.71 -14.15 2.50
C LYS A 173 -21.42 -13.44 3.65
N GLY A 174 -21.02 -12.20 3.91
CA GLY A 174 -21.44 -11.38 5.03
C GLY A 174 -22.65 -10.48 4.78
N LYS A 175 -23.50 -10.76 3.77
CA LYS A 175 -24.73 -9.97 3.49
C LYS A 175 -25.69 -9.80 4.69
N GLN A 176 -25.43 -10.45 5.83
CA GLN A 176 -26.19 -10.29 7.08
C GLN A 176 -25.48 -9.45 8.16
N ASN A 177 -24.18 -9.14 8.05
CA ASN A 177 -23.44 -8.35 9.04
C ASN A 177 -22.97 -7.01 8.47
N ALA A 178 -23.52 -5.91 9.01
CA ALA A 178 -23.19 -4.54 8.61
C ALA A 178 -21.67 -4.24 8.66
N ASP A 179 -20.97 -4.79 9.65
CA ASP A 179 -19.52 -4.61 9.81
C ASP A 179 -18.69 -5.20 8.65
N THR A 180 -19.20 -6.24 7.99
CA THR A 180 -18.52 -6.86 6.84
C THR A 180 -18.86 -6.21 5.51
N ALA A 181 -19.97 -5.46 5.43
CA ALA A 181 -20.31 -4.69 4.24
C ALA A 181 -19.36 -3.50 4.04
N ASN A 182 -18.90 -2.88 5.13
CA ASN A 182 -18.01 -1.71 5.14
C ASN A 182 -16.55 -1.98 4.71
N LEU A 183 -16.20 -3.23 4.39
CA LEU A 183 -14.84 -3.61 3.97
C LEU A 183 -14.71 -3.82 2.46
N ARG A 184 -15.81 -3.71 1.70
CA ARG A 184 -15.81 -3.91 0.25
C ARG A 184 -15.25 -2.68 -0.46
N TYR A 185 -14.44 -2.93 -1.47
CA TYR A 185 -13.97 -1.87 -2.36
C TYR A 185 -14.92 -1.66 -3.53
N GLY A 186 -15.70 -2.68 -3.90
CA GLY A 186 -16.58 -2.64 -5.06
C GLY A 186 -16.04 -3.44 -6.24
N SER A 187 -16.95 -3.79 -7.15
CA SER A 187 -16.65 -4.70 -8.27
C SER A 187 -15.84 -4.04 -9.40
N SER A 188 -15.88 -2.71 -9.47
CA SER A 188 -15.19 -1.89 -10.46
C SER A 188 -13.78 -1.45 -10.03
N PHE A 189 -13.30 -1.93 -8.88
CA PHE A 189 -12.06 -1.45 -8.27
C PHE A 189 -10.83 -1.65 -9.17
N LYS A 190 -10.10 -0.56 -9.39
CA LYS A 190 -8.82 -0.54 -10.12
C LYS A 190 -7.73 0.07 -9.26
N TYR A 191 -6.55 -0.53 -9.34
CA TYR A 191 -5.36 -0.05 -8.63
C TYR A 191 -4.25 0.33 -9.61
N GLU A 192 -3.73 1.55 -9.48
CA GLU A 192 -2.58 2.05 -10.21
C GLU A 192 -1.48 2.49 -9.24
N GLU A 193 -0.23 2.15 -9.56
CA GLU A 193 0.93 2.61 -8.79
C GLU A 193 2.05 3.08 -9.72
N PHE A 194 2.66 4.22 -9.40
CA PHE A 194 3.81 4.72 -10.14
C PHE A 194 4.76 5.56 -9.26
N HIS A 195 6.00 5.66 -9.70
CA HIS A 195 7.00 6.52 -9.08
C HIS A 195 6.97 7.91 -9.70
N MET A 196 6.83 8.95 -8.88
CA MET A 196 6.85 10.35 -9.31
C MET A 196 8.24 10.76 -9.80
N ALA A 197 8.27 11.48 -10.91
CA ALA A 197 9.45 12.13 -11.44
C ALA A 197 9.18 13.63 -11.61
N LYS A 198 10.20 14.45 -11.33
CA LYS A 198 10.07 15.92 -11.46
C LYS A 198 9.94 16.38 -12.92
N ASN A 199 10.47 15.60 -13.85
CA ASN A 199 10.43 15.85 -15.28
C ASN A 199 10.60 14.51 -16.03
N PRO A 200 10.16 14.42 -17.30
CA PRO A 200 10.23 13.19 -18.10
C PRO A 200 11.66 12.66 -18.26
N VAL A 201 12.66 13.54 -18.42
CA VAL A 201 14.06 13.14 -18.60
C VAL A 201 14.59 12.44 -17.35
N THR A 202 14.30 12.97 -16.16
CA THR A 202 14.67 12.36 -14.88
C THR A 202 13.94 11.05 -14.69
N ALA A 203 12.69 10.95 -15.16
CA ALA A 203 11.92 9.71 -15.15
C ALA A 203 12.65 8.62 -15.95
N THR A 204 13.05 8.93 -17.19
CA THR A 204 13.81 8.05 -18.06
C THR A 204 15.19 7.69 -17.48
N LEU A 205 15.91 8.68 -16.94
CA LEU A 205 17.23 8.45 -16.34
C LEU A 205 17.15 7.61 -15.05
N PHE A 206 16.09 7.77 -14.27
CA PHE A 206 15.83 6.97 -13.06
C PHE A 206 15.55 5.50 -13.41
N SER A 207 14.95 5.23 -14.56
CA SER A 207 14.85 3.87 -15.10
C SER A 207 16.20 3.28 -15.53
N LEU A 208 17.22 4.11 -15.76
CA LEU A 208 18.51 3.70 -16.34
C LEU A 208 19.69 3.70 -15.36
N VAL A 209 19.65 4.44 -14.24
CA VAL A 209 20.83 4.65 -13.37
C VAL A 209 20.59 4.31 -11.90
N LEU A 210 21.52 3.51 -11.35
CA LEU A 210 21.69 3.21 -9.93
C LEU A 210 22.26 4.42 -9.17
N VAL A 211 21.43 5.14 -8.41
CA VAL A 211 21.88 6.30 -7.61
C VAL A 211 22.05 5.94 -6.14
N LYS A 212 23.24 6.04 -5.57
CA LYS A 212 23.47 5.92 -4.12
C LYS A 212 23.04 7.22 -3.42
N MET A 213 22.28 7.14 -2.32
CA MET A 213 21.78 8.33 -1.61
C MET A 213 22.08 8.32 -0.11
N ARG A 214 22.22 9.53 0.46
CA ARG A 214 22.32 9.81 1.90
C ARG A 214 21.18 10.76 2.29
N LYS A 215 20.35 10.35 3.25
CA LYS A 215 19.12 11.01 3.75
C LYS A 215 17.95 11.00 2.74
N GLY A 216 17.11 9.96 2.85
CA GLY A 216 15.87 9.84 2.09
C GLY A 216 14.65 10.41 2.82
N THR A 217 13.61 10.69 2.04
CA THR A 217 12.23 10.87 2.52
C THR A 217 11.35 9.98 1.66
N LEU A 218 10.40 9.30 2.29
CA LEU A 218 9.29 8.63 1.60
C LEU A 218 8.08 9.53 1.65
N GLU A 219 7.54 9.85 0.50
CA GLU A 219 6.22 10.46 0.38
C GLU A 219 5.39 9.59 -0.55
N VAL A 220 4.27 9.08 -0.04
CA VAL A 220 3.29 8.33 -0.82
C VAL A 220 2.01 9.14 -0.80
N THR A 221 1.51 9.47 -1.98
CA THR A 221 0.20 10.11 -2.15
C THR A 221 -0.71 9.13 -2.84
N ASN A 222 -1.73 8.67 -2.14
CA ASN A 222 -2.81 7.90 -2.72
C ASN A 222 -4.00 8.82 -3.01
N ILE A 223 -4.58 8.68 -4.20
CA ILE A 223 -5.87 9.31 -4.55
C ILE A 223 -6.84 8.21 -4.93
N THR A 224 -7.85 8.04 -4.09
CA THR A 224 -8.96 7.13 -4.32
C THR A 224 -10.16 7.91 -4.83
N THR A 225 -10.82 7.37 -5.85
CA THR A 225 -11.95 7.98 -6.55
C THR A 225 -13.10 6.99 -6.57
N SER A 226 -14.29 7.45 -6.19
CA SER A 226 -15.49 6.62 -6.22
C SER A 226 -16.14 6.55 -7.61
N VAL A 227 -16.98 5.53 -7.78
CA VAL A 227 -17.95 5.48 -8.87
C VAL A 227 -19.00 6.58 -8.62
N PRO A 228 -19.34 7.42 -9.62
CA PRO A 228 -20.45 8.36 -9.49
C PRO A 228 -21.78 7.61 -9.49
N THR A 229 -22.70 7.97 -8.60
CA THR A 229 -24.07 7.43 -8.57
C THR A 229 -25.06 8.51 -9.03
N PRO A 230 -26.30 8.16 -9.41
CA PRO A 230 -27.31 9.17 -9.74
C PRO A 230 -27.62 10.13 -8.59
N SER A 231 -27.43 9.68 -7.34
CA SER A 231 -27.70 10.45 -6.12
C SER A 231 -26.49 11.23 -5.59
N GLN A 232 -25.27 10.83 -5.95
CA GLN A 232 -24.04 11.41 -5.40
C GLN A 232 -22.96 11.61 -6.46
N PRO A 233 -22.34 12.80 -6.52
CA PRO A 233 -21.20 13.02 -7.39
C PRO A 233 -20.00 12.19 -6.93
N ARG A 234 -19.02 12.07 -7.82
CA ARG A 234 -17.76 11.38 -7.58
C ARG A 234 -17.02 11.95 -6.36
N VAL A 235 -16.87 11.12 -5.33
CA VAL A 235 -16.08 11.41 -4.13
C VAL A 235 -14.62 11.11 -4.42
N ARG A 236 -13.73 11.94 -3.87
CA ARG A 236 -12.28 11.76 -3.99
C ARG A 236 -11.63 11.92 -2.63
N VAL A 237 -10.92 10.88 -2.23
CA VAL A 237 -10.17 10.82 -0.99
C VAL A 237 -8.70 10.86 -1.32
N ARG A 238 -7.94 11.71 -0.63
CA ARG A 238 -6.49 11.72 -0.70
C ARG A 238 -5.93 11.25 0.62
N THR A 239 -5.16 10.18 0.59
CA THR A 239 -4.33 9.75 1.71
C THR A 239 -2.87 10.06 1.42
N PHE A 240 -2.18 10.55 2.43
CA PHE A 240 -0.79 10.94 2.36
C PHE A 240 -0.01 10.26 3.47
N PHE A 241 1.02 9.52 3.09
CA PHE A 241 1.95 8.88 3.99
C PHE A 241 3.34 9.52 3.83
N LYS A 242 3.90 10.00 4.93
CA LYS A 242 5.23 10.62 4.93
C LYS A 242 6.10 10.04 6.02
N GLY A 243 7.29 9.61 5.62
CA GLY A 243 8.32 9.14 6.53
C GLY A 243 9.65 9.83 6.29
N LYS A 244 10.30 10.24 7.38
CA LYS A 244 11.68 10.73 7.37
C LYS A 244 12.64 9.62 7.79
N GLY A 245 13.68 9.41 7.01
CA GLY A 245 14.67 8.34 7.24
C GLY A 245 14.97 7.58 5.96
N GLU A 246 15.83 6.58 6.05
CA GLU A 246 16.09 5.71 4.89
C GLU A 246 14.84 4.88 4.57
N PRO A 247 14.17 5.15 3.44
CA PRO A 247 12.85 4.60 3.16
C PRO A 247 12.91 3.22 2.52
N GLY A 248 14.07 2.57 2.59
CA GLY A 248 14.29 1.18 2.19
C GLY A 248 14.52 0.23 3.38
N PHE A 249 14.74 0.79 4.58
CA PHE A 249 15.13 0.02 5.76
C PHE A 249 14.47 0.51 7.03
N LEU A 250 14.56 1.80 7.32
CA LEU A 250 14.04 2.31 8.59
C LEU A 250 12.51 2.27 8.60
N ILE A 251 11.88 2.77 7.53
CA ILE A 251 10.41 2.78 7.43
C ILE A 251 9.88 1.35 7.36
N ALA A 252 10.51 0.48 6.57
CA ALA A 252 10.23 -0.96 6.51
C ALA A 252 10.24 -1.59 7.89
N SER A 253 11.30 -1.34 8.66
CA SER A 253 11.51 -1.97 9.96
C SER A 253 10.46 -1.49 10.96
N ILE A 254 10.08 -0.21 10.92
CA ILE A 254 9.01 0.33 11.76
C ILE A 254 7.67 -0.32 11.38
N LEU A 255 7.31 -0.35 10.09
CA LEU A 255 6.06 -0.95 9.63
C LEU A 255 5.99 -2.45 9.97
N LEU A 256 7.09 -3.17 9.79
CA LEU A 256 7.17 -4.59 10.13
C LEU A 256 7.05 -4.81 11.63
N ALA A 257 7.74 -4.02 12.44
CA ALA A 257 7.66 -4.10 13.90
C ALA A 257 6.25 -3.76 14.41
N GLU A 258 5.63 -2.69 13.93
CA GLU A 258 4.27 -2.33 14.33
C GLU A 258 3.23 -3.33 13.85
N THR A 259 3.39 -3.90 12.65
CA THR A 259 2.54 -5.00 12.18
C THR A 259 2.67 -6.21 13.10
N ALA A 260 3.90 -6.61 13.45
CA ALA A 260 4.15 -7.74 14.36
C ALA A 260 3.58 -7.49 15.77
N LEU A 261 3.74 -6.27 16.30
CA LEU A 261 3.17 -5.90 17.60
C LEU A 261 1.64 -5.87 17.56
N THR A 262 1.04 -5.40 16.45
CA THR A 262 -0.41 -5.47 16.27
C THR A 262 -0.87 -6.92 16.31
N LEU A 263 -0.21 -7.80 15.55
CA LEU A 263 -0.47 -9.24 15.51
C LEU A 263 -0.38 -9.89 16.90
N ALA A 264 0.62 -9.52 17.70
CA ALA A 264 0.87 -10.12 19.00
C ALA A 264 -0.01 -9.58 20.13
N LEU A 265 -0.45 -8.31 20.07
CA LEU A 265 -1.06 -7.62 21.21
C LEU A 265 -2.56 -7.31 21.03
N ASP A 266 -3.07 -7.33 19.80
CA ASP A 266 -4.43 -6.87 19.48
C ASP A 266 -5.31 -7.95 18.84
N GLU A 267 -4.98 -9.24 19.02
CA GLU A 267 -5.66 -10.39 18.38
C GLU A 267 -7.19 -10.37 18.59
N GLU A 268 -7.65 -10.04 19.79
CA GLU A 268 -9.07 -9.99 20.13
C GLU A 268 -9.85 -8.93 19.32
N LYS A 269 -9.16 -7.90 18.83
CA LYS A 269 -9.75 -6.79 18.07
C LYS A 269 -9.72 -7.04 16.56
N PHE A 270 -9.20 -8.18 16.11
CA PHE A 270 -9.05 -8.46 14.69
C PHE A 270 -10.38 -8.69 13.97
N PRO A 271 -10.48 -8.21 12.71
CA PRO A 271 -11.62 -8.54 11.86
C PRO A 271 -11.72 -10.05 11.70
N ALA A 272 -12.94 -10.55 11.44
CA ALA A 272 -13.19 -11.99 11.32
C ALA A 272 -12.27 -12.69 10.28
N LEU A 273 -11.86 -11.96 9.22
CA LEU A 273 -10.91 -12.45 8.23
C LEU A 273 -9.54 -12.75 8.82
N ALA A 274 -9.03 -11.84 9.65
CA ALA A 274 -7.72 -11.95 10.27
C ALA A 274 -7.69 -13.06 11.33
N ARG A 275 -8.76 -13.20 12.12
CA ARG A 275 -8.89 -14.31 13.09
C ARG A 275 -8.94 -15.70 12.45
N LYS A 276 -9.40 -15.78 11.20
CA LYS A 276 -9.36 -17.04 10.44
C LYS A 276 -7.92 -17.44 10.04
N GLY A 277 -6.98 -16.50 10.06
CA GLY A 277 -5.60 -16.72 9.68
C GLY A 277 -5.37 -16.90 8.19
N GLY A 278 -4.17 -17.35 7.85
CA GLY A 278 -3.69 -17.53 6.47
C GLY A 278 -2.70 -16.44 6.04
N VAL A 279 -2.38 -16.40 4.74
CA VAL A 279 -1.51 -15.37 4.19
C VAL A 279 -2.35 -14.10 4.04
N LEU A 280 -2.04 -13.03 4.77
CA LEU A 280 -2.79 -11.77 4.70
C LEU A 280 -1.82 -10.61 4.50
N SER A 281 -2.28 -9.56 3.82
CA SER A 281 -1.57 -8.28 3.80
C SER A 281 -1.75 -7.58 5.15
N SER A 282 -0.84 -6.68 5.54
CA SER A 282 -1.00 -5.89 6.76
C SER A 282 -2.31 -5.10 6.79
N ALA A 283 -2.79 -4.67 5.62
CA ALA A 283 -4.07 -4.00 5.46
C ALA A 283 -5.26 -4.92 5.81
N SER A 284 -5.31 -6.14 5.27
CA SER A 284 -6.38 -7.10 5.60
C SER A 284 -6.25 -7.72 6.99
N ALA A 285 -5.02 -7.88 7.49
CA ALA A 285 -4.75 -8.48 8.79
C ALA A 285 -5.04 -7.51 9.94
N CYS A 286 -4.51 -6.28 9.84
CA CYS A 286 -4.46 -5.34 10.95
C CYS A 286 -5.38 -4.12 10.73
N GLY A 287 -5.60 -3.69 9.48
CA GLY A 287 -6.50 -2.58 9.14
C GLY A 287 -6.31 -1.34 10.03
N GLN A 288 -7.40 -0.92 10.70
CA GLN A 288 -7.42 0.25 11.57
C GLN A 288 -6.45 0.15 12.75
N LEU A 289 -6.19 -1.06 13.24
CA LEU A 289 -5.33 -1.25 14.41
C LEU A 289 -3.89 -0.86 14.09
N LEU A 290 -3.41 -1.21 12.90
CA LEU A 290 -2.10 -0.78 12.44
C LEU A 290 -2.06 0.75 12.23
N VAL A 291 -3.11 1.33 11.65
CA VAL A 291 -3.21 2.79 11.48
C VAL A 291 -3.17 3.51 12.83
N ASN A 292 -3.85 2.99 13.85
CA ASN A 292 -3.88 3.58 15.19
C ASN A 292 -2.52 3.53 15.89
N ARG A 293 -1.66 2.59 15.49
CA ARG A 293 -0.30 2.41 16.03
C ARG A 293 0.76 3.17 15.25
N LEU A 294 0.43 3.77 14.09
CA LEU A 294 1.35 4.50 13.19
C LEU A 294 1.18 6.02 13.27
#